data_AF-A0A2M6P1Q8-F1
#
_entry.id   AF-A0A2M6P1Q8-F1
#
_cell.length_a   1.000
_cell.length_b   1.000
_cell.length_c   1.000
_cell.angle_alpha   90.00
_cell.angle_beta   90.00
_cell.angle_gamma   90.00
#
_symmetry.space_group_name_H-M   'P 1'
#
loop_
_entity.id
_entity.type
_entity.pdbx_description
1 polymer ?
#
loop_
_entity_poly.entity_id
_entity_poly.type
_entity_poly.pdbx_seq_one_letter_code
_entity_poly.pdbx_strand_id
1 'polypeptide(L)'
;VLLAYFSDKGSTFPELLQHLQDEEVQVLNFQLSTEDFAYKIKALLNNAALGMVPASVWDGTLRAHGGVIVVREDGEIVCYHLYNAEAFRNYLFNNTRMESPSATRHGYGTIYEENGENFIKLNLQIRFTK
;
A
#
# COMPACT_ATOMS: atom_id res chain seq x y z
N VAL A 1 -0.91 9.76 2.68
CA VAL A 1 -0.41 8.68 1.80
C VAL A 1 -1.06 8.75 0.43
N LEU A 2 -2.37 8.49 0.28
CA LEU A 2 -3.01 8.53 -1.05
C LEU A 2 -2.91 9.91 -1.71
N LEU A 3 -3.19 10.98 -0.97
CA LEU A 3 -3.04 12.33 -1.51
C LEU A 3 -1.58 12.61 -1.90
N ALA A 4 -0.61 12.28 -1.03
CA ALA A 4 0.81 12.41 -1.34
C ALA A 4 1.19 11.74 -2.67
N TYR A 5 0.69 10.52 -2.87
CA TYR A 5 0.92 9.74 -4.08
C TYR A 5 0.31 10.40 -5.33
N PHE A 6 -0.96 10.83 -5.26
CA PHE A 6 -1.62 11.49 -6.40
C PHE A 6 -1.15 12.93 -6.63
N SER A 7 -0.47 13.54 -5.67
CA SER A 7 0.19 14.85 -5.78
C SER A 7 1.66 14.75 -6.22
N ASP A 8 2.07 13.59 -6.76
CA ASP A 8 3.41 13.34 -7.31
C ASP A 8 4.56 13.54 -6.30
N LYS A 9 4.30 13.23 -5.02
CA LYS A 9 5.30 13.32 -3.93
C LYS A 9 6.07 12.02 -3.69
N GLY A 10 6.09 11.13 -4.68
CA GLY A 10 6.77 9.84 -4.60
C GLY A 10 5.87 8.62 -4.79
N SER A 11 6.46 7.44 -4.66
CA SER A 11 5.74 6.17 -4.86
C SER A 11 6.02 5.12 -3.79
N THR A 12 7.14 5.21 -3.09
CA THR A 12 7.49 4.25 -2.04
C THR A 12 6.85 4.65 -0.70
N PHE A 13 6.48 3.68 0.14
CA PHE A 13 5.87 4.02 1.43
C PHE A 13 6.75 4.88 2.36
N PRO A 14 8.08 4.63 2.48
CA PRO A 14 8.96 5.50 3.27
C PRO A 14 8.98 6.95 2.79
N GLU A 15 9.01 7.17 1.48
CA GLU A 15 8.99 8.50 0.85
C GLU A 15 7.64 9.19 1.08
N LEU A 16 6.53 8.50 0.80
CA LEU A 16 5.18 9.02 1.00
C LEU A 16 4.87 9.38 2.46
N LEU A 17 5.54 8.76 3.42
CA LEU A 17 5.39 9.04 4.85
C LEU A 17 6.06 10.35 5.27
N GLN A 18 7.11 10.78 4.58
CA GLN A 18 7.80 12.06 4.87
C GLN A 18 6.86 13.25 4.64
N HIS A 19 5.90 13.09 3.73
CA HIS A 19 4.93 14.12 3.35
C HIS A 19 3.64 14.12 4.18
N LEU A 20 3.53 13.32 5.25
CA LEU A 20 2.30 13.27 6.06
C LEU A 20 2.06 14.50 6.94
N GLN A 21 3.13 15.23 7.26
CA GLN A 21 3.05 16.44 8.07
C GLN A 21 2.93 17.71 7.21
N ASP A 22 2.99 17.57 5.88
CA ASP A 22 2.84 18.69 4.95
C ASP A 22 1.37 19.12 4.90
N GLU A 23 1.08 20.38 5.24
CA GLU A 23 -0.28 20.94 5.23
C GLU A 23 -0.95 20.83 3.86
N GLU A 24 -0.19 20.89 2.76
CA GLU A 24 -0.68 20.71 1.39
C GLU A 24 -1.20 19.28 1.11
N VAL A 25 -0.75 18.30 1.89
CA VAL A 25 -0.97 16.86 1.65
C VAL A 25 -1.85 16.24 2.74
N GLN A 26 -2.18 17.01 3.76
CA GLN A 26 -3.03 16.61 4.87
C GLN A 26 -4.48 17.08 4.66
N VAL A 27 -5.37 16.16 4.31
CA VAL A 27 -6.82 16.43 4.20
C VAL A 27 -7.54 16.25 5.54
N LEU A 28 -7.04 15.35 6.38
CA LEU A 28 -7.65 14.96 7.64
C LEU A 28 -6.63 15.07 8.76
N ASN A 29 -7.02 15.73 9.85
CA ASN A 29 -6.18 15.86 11.03
C ASN A 29 -6.40 14.66 11.97
N PHE A 30 -5.55 13.66 11.85
CA PHE A 30 -5.47 12.56 12.81
C PHE A 30 -4.36 12.85 13.81
N GLN A 31 -4.64 12.66 15.10
CA GLN A 31 -3.62 12.71 16.17
C GLN A 31 -2.77 11.42 16.15
N LEU A 32 -2.08 11.16 15.04
CA LEU A 32 -1.25 9.98 14.83
C LEU A 32 0.15 10.43 14.42
N SER A 33 1.17 9.76 14.95
CA SER A 33 2.55 10.03 14.54
C SER A 33 2.89 9.33 13.22
N THR A 34 4.03 9.69 12.63
CA THR A 34 4.57 9.02 11.44
C THR A 34 4.79 7.52 11.70
N GLU A 35 5.19 7.14 12.92
CA GLU A 35 5.36 5.75 13.36
C GLU A 35 4.04 4.99 13.40
N ASP A 36 2.95 5.63 13.87
CA ASP A 36 1.62 5.03 13.86
C ASP A 36 1.15 4.72 12.43
N PHE A 37 1.37 5.65 11.50
CA PHE A 37 1.07 5.43 10.09
C PHE A 37 1.94 4.33 9.49
N ALA A 38 3.24 4.32 9.78
CA ALA A 38 4.14 3.27 9.34
C ALA A 38 3.69 1.89 9.85
N TYR A 39 3.26 1.80 11.12
CA TYR A 39 2.70 0.58 11.70
C TYR A 39 1.44 0.12 10.95
N LYS A 40 0.48 1.03 10.70
CA LYS A 40 -0.76 0.72 9.98
C LYS A 40 -0.50 0.26 8.54
N ILE A 41 0.41 0.92 7.83
CA ILE A 41 0.80 0.52 6.47
C ILE A 41 1.47 -0.85 6.49
N LYS A 42 2.42 -1.10 7.39
CA LYS A 42 3.06 -2.41 7.56
C LYS A 42 2.05 -3.52 7.84
N ALA A 43 1.04 -3.25 8.66
CA ALA A 43 -0.05 -4.19 8.93
C ALA A 43 -0.90 -4.47 7.68
N LEU A 44 -1.26 -3.45 6.90
CA LEU A 44 -1.96 -3.59 5.62
C LEU A 44 -1.17 -4.48 4.66
N LEU A 45 0.12 -4.18 4.47
CA LEU A 45 1.01 -4.94 3.58
C LEU A 45 1.13 -6.41 4.01
N ASN A 46 1.31 -6.65 5.30
CA ASN A 46 1.38 -8.00 5.85
C ASN A 46 0.09 -8.79 5.61
N ASN A 47 -1.06 -8.18 5.86
CA ASN A 47 -2.35 -8.85 5.64
C ASN A 47 -2.57 -9.14 4.15
N ALA A 48 -2.25 -8.19 3.27
CA ALA A 48 -2.31 -8.38 1.83
C ALA A 48 -1.42 -9.54 1.37
N ALA A 49 -0.17 -9.60 1.85
CA ALA A 49 0.75 -10.67 1.53
C ALA A 49 0.31 -12.05 2.05
N LEU A 50 -0.48 -12.09 3.13
CA LEU A 50 -0.90 -13.32 3.81
C LEU A 50 -2.35 -13.74 3.51
N GLY A 51 -3.02 -13.08 2.55
CA GLY A 51 -4.30 -13.57 2.00
C GLY A 51 -5.46 -12.57 1.98
N MET A 52 -5.26 -11.32 2.41
CA MET A 52 -6.27 -10.27 2.25
C MET A 52 -6.35 -9.85 0.78
N VAL A 53 -7.54 -9.92 0.20
CA VAL A 53 -7.80 -9.55 -1.20
C VAL A 53 -8.87 -8.45 -1.28
N PRO A 54 -8.79 -7.51 -2.25
CA PRO A 54 -9.73 -6.39 -2.34
C PRO A 54 -11.19 -6.79 -2.60
N ALA A 55 -11.42 -7.96 -3.20
CA ALA A 55 -12.76 -8.39 -3.65
C ALA A 55 -13.65 -8.95 -2.53
N SER A 56 -13.12 -9.16 -1.32
CA SER A 56 -13.86 -9.77 -0.21
C SER A 56 -13.58 -9.04 1.10
N VAL A 57 -14.58 -8.98 1.98
CA VAL A 57 -14.40 -8.47 3.35
C VAL A 57 -13.32 -9.30 4.05
N TRP A 58 -12.38 -8.59 4.70
CA TRP A 58 -11.31 -9.24 5.43
C TRP A 58 -11.83 -9.77 6.77
N ASP A 59 -11.71 -11.09 6.99
CA ASP A 59 -12.15 -11.78 8.21
C ASP A 59 -11.06 -11.85 9.29
N GLY A 60 -9.87 -11.30 9.03
CA GLY A 60 -8.72 -11.34 9.93
C GLY A 60 -7.94 -12.65 9.91
N THR A 61 -8.36 -13.65 9.13
CA THR A 61 -7.76 -14.98 9.10
C THR A 61 -6.67 -15.05 8.05
N LEU A 62 -5.43 -15.20 8.51
CA LEU A 62 -4.28 -15.42 7.62
C LEU A 62 -4.46 -16.74 6.86
N ARG A 63 -4.27 -16.73 5.54
CA ARG A 63 -4.43 -17.91 4.69
C ARG A 63 -3.10 -18.63 4.40
N ALA A 64 -1.98 -17.96 4.64
CA ALA A 64 -0.64 -18.54 4.55
C ALA A 64 -0.14 -18.96 5.93
N HIS A 65 -0.25 -20.25 6.25
CA HIS A 65 0.09 -20.80 7.58
C HIS A 65 1.53 -21.34 7.70
N GLY A 66 2.23 -21.57 6.58
CA GLY A 66 3.57 -22.17 6.54
C GLY A 66 4.74 -21.18 6.39
N GLY A 67 4.44 -19.90 6.17
CA GLY A 67 5.41 -18.88 5.77
C GLY A 67 5.21 -18.40 4.33
N VAL A 68 6.03 -17.44 3.91
CA VAL A 68 6.02 -16.86 2.57
C VAL A 68 7.39 -17.06 1.94
N ILE A 69 7.40 -17.51 0.68
CA ILE A 69 8.60 -17.57 -0.14
C ILE A 69 8.57 -16.36 -1.07
N VAL A 70 9.57 -15.50 -0.98
CA VAL A 70 9.79 -14.39 -1.90
C VAL A 70 11.03 -14.70 -2.72
N VAL A 71 10.90 -14.73 -4.05
CA VAL A 71 12.03 -14.91 -4.96
C VAL A 71 12.41 -13.55 -5.52
N ARG A 72 13.65 -13.14 -5.30
CA ARG A 72 14.20 -11.90 -5.85
C ARG A 72 14.55 -12.06 -7.33
N GLU A 73 14.74 -10.95 -8.04
CA GLU A 73 15.10 -10.95 -9.46
C GLU A 73 16.41 -11.72 -9.75
N ASP A 74 17.34 -11.76 -8.80
CA ASP A 74 18.62 -12.48 -8.89
C ASP A 74 18.50 -13.99 -8.59
N GLY A 75 17.29 -14.49 -8.32
CA GLY A 75 17.02 -15.87 -7.98
C GLY A 75 17.24 -16.21 -6.51
N GLU A 76 17.61 -15.24 -5.65
CA GLU A 76 17.71 -15.45 -4.21
C GLU A 76 16.31 -15.74 -3.63
N ILE A 77 16.19 -16.87 -2.93
CA ILE A 77 14.97 -17.26 -2.25
C ILE A 77 15.03 -16.76 -0.81
N VAL A 78 14.15 -15.82 -0.47
CA VAL A 78 13.93 -15.37 0.90
C VAL A 78 12.72 -16.08 1.48
N CYS A 79 12.98 -17.06 2.34
CA CYS A 79 11.94 -17.78 3.08
C CYS A 79 11.67 -17.09 4.41
N TYR A 80 10.49 -16.49 4.55
CA TYR A 80 10.02 -15.98 5.83
C TYR A 80 9.10 -17.01 6.48
N HIS A 81 9.61 -17.67 7.52
CA HIS A 81 8.73 -18.29 8.51
C HIS A 81 8.10 -17.20 9.37
N LEU A 82 6.83 -17.38 9.76
CA LEU A 82 6.03 -16.41 10.53
C LEU A 82 6.70 -15.94 11.85
N TYR A 83 7.74 -16.62 12.31
CA TYR A 83 8.53 -16.29 13.50
C TYR A 83 9.29 -14.95 13.43
N ASN A 84 9.61 -14.43 12.23
CA ASN A 84 10.20 -13.09 12.09
C ASN A 84 9.25 -12.12 11.36
N ALA A 85 8.04 -11.98 11.89
CA ALA A 85 7.00 -11.13 11.32
C ALA A 85 7.43 -9.65 11.23
N GLU A 86 8.31 -9.18 12.12
CA GLU A 86 8.83 -7.81 12.05
C GLU A 86 9.74 -7.60 10.85
N ALA A 87 10.73 -8.47 10.63
CA ALA A 87 11.60 -8.37 9.46
C ALA A 87 10.80 -8.48 8.16
N PHE A 88 9.77 -9.34 8.12
CA PHE A 88 8.89 -9.45 6.96
C PHE A 88 8.09 -8.16 6.70
N ARG A 89 7.49 -7.57 7.74
CA ARG A 89 6.79 -6.28 7.63
C ARG A 89 7.71 -5.16 7.16
N ASN A 90 8.92 -5.09 7.72
CA ASN A 90 9.93 -4.10 7.33
C ASN A 90 10.39 -4.31 5.88
N TYR A 91 10.58 -5.57 5.46
CA TYR A 91 10.90 -5.92 4.09
C TYR A 91 9.82 -5.45 3.12
N LEU A 92 8.55 -5.81 3.36
CA LEU A 92 7.43 -5.39 2.51
C LEU A 92 7.37 -3.85 2.42
N PHE A 93 7.45 -3.17 3.55
CA PHE A 93 7.37 -1.71 3.61
C PHE A 93 8.48 -1.01 2.82
N ASN A 94 9.71 -1.54 2.86
CA ASN A 94 10.86 -0.94 2.16
C ASN A 94 10.96 -1.36 0.69
N ASN A 95 10.34 -2.48 0.29
CA ASN A 95 10.48 -3.06 -1.05
C ASN A 95 9.17 -3.04 -1.84
N THR A 96 8.14 -2.34 -1.38
CA THR A 96 6.90 -2.15 -2.15
C THR A 96 6.60 -0.67 -2.37
N ARG A 97 5.87 -0.39 -3.45
CA ARG A 97 5.46 0.94 -3.88
C ARG A 97 4.01 0.96 -4.34
N MET A 98 3.43 2.14 -4.34
CA MET A 98 2.14 2.42 -4.95
C MET A 98 2.30 2.62 -6.46
N GLU A 99 1.36 2.09 -7.24
CA GLU A 99 1.35 2.21 -8.70
C GLU A 99 -0.08 2.41 -9.22
N SER A 100 -0.21 3.29 -10.22
CA SER A 100 -1.46 3.57 -10.92
C SER A 100 -1.45 2.86 -12.26
N PRO A 101 -2.43 1.97 -12.55
CA PRO A 101 -2.35 1.11 -13.72
C PRO A 101 -2.90 1.78 -14.98
N SER A 102 -2.16 2.32 -15.95
CA SER A 102 -2.66 2.87 -17.25
C SER A 102 -4.10 3.47 -17.32
N ALA A 103 -4.19 4.80 -17.19
CA ALA A 103 -5.45 5.57 -17.17
C ALA A 103 -6.43 5.21 -18.31
N THR A 104 -5.89 5.09 -19.53
CA THR A 104 -6.66 4.83 -20.75
C THR A 104 -7.28 3.43 -20.79
N ARG A 105 -6.60 2.42 -20.24
CA ARG A 105 -7.10 1.03 -20.25
C ARG A 105 -8.21 0.79 -19.24
N HIS A 106 -8.17 1.49 -18.10
CA HIS A 106 -9.04 1.22 -16.96
C HIS A 106 -10.02 2.37 -16.62
N GLY A 107 -9.99 3.48 -17.36
CA GLY A 107 -10.94 4.58 -17.22
C GLY A 107 -10.92 5.23 -15.82
N TYR A 108 -9.75 5.36 -15.21
CA TYR A 108 -9.58 6.01 -13.91
C TYR A 108 -8.83 7.34 -14.05
N GLY A 109 -8.97 8.21 -13.05
CA GLY A 109 -8.42 9.57 -13.07
C GLY A 109 -9.30 10.59 -13.81
N THR A 110 -10.41 10.18 -14.43
CA THR A 110 -11.41 11.09 -15.00
C THR A 110 -12.49 11.42 -13.97
N ILE A 111 -12.84 12.70 -13.89
CA ILE A 111 -14.01 13.14 -13.12
C ILE A 111 -15.27 12.69 -13.86
N TYR A 112 -16.21 12.11 -13.13
CA TYR A 112 -17.53 11.72 -13.63
C TYR A 112 -18.61 12.25 -12.70
N GLU A 113 -19.77 12.57 -13.27
CA GLU A 113 -20.91 13.05 -12.49
C GLU A 113 -21.87 11.89 -12.21
N GLU A 114 -22.31 11.77 -10.97
CA GLU A 114 -23.33 10.82 -10.55
C GLU A 114 -24.26 11.54 -9.56
N ASN A 115 -25.56 11.58 -9.84
CA ASN A 115 -26.56 12.28 -9.00
C ASN A 115 -26.28 13.77 -8.73
N GLY A 116 -25.65 14.48 -9.67
CA GLY A 116 -25.29 15.90 -9.51
C GLY A 116 -24.03 16.14 -8.67
N GLU A 117 -23.34 15.08 -8.24
CA GLU A 117 -22.07 15.16 -7.54
C GLU A 117 -20.92 14.69 -8.44
N ASN A 118 -19.76 15.33 -8.28
CA ASN A 118 -18.55 14.98 -9.04
C ASN A 118 -17.73 13.95 -8.26
N PHE A 119 -17.37 12.87 -8.93
CA PHE A 119 -16.56 11.79 -8.39
C PHE A 119 -15.32 11.56 -9.24
N ILE A 120 -14.28 10.98 -8.64
CA ILE A 120 -13.09 10.51 -9.34
C ILE A 120 -12.82 9.06 -8.96
N LYS A 121 -12.57 8.21 -9.97
CA LYS A 121 -12.11 6.84 -9.71
C LYS A 121 -10.61 6.86 -9.50
N LEU A 122 -10.18 6.45 -8.32
CA LEU A 122 -8.77 6.28 -7.97
C LEU A 122 -8.46 4.78 -7.93
N ASN A 123 -7.65 4.31 -8.88
CA ASN A 123 -7.19 2.93 -8.92
C ASN A 123 -5.74 2.86 -8.47
N LEU A 124 -5.45 1.89 -7.61
CA LEU A 124 -4.15 1.75 -6.97
C LEU A 124 -3.76 0.28 -6.93
N GLN A 125 -2.46 0.04 -7.09
CA GLN A 125 -1.83 -1.25 -6.91
C GLN A 125 -0.65 -1.11 -5.96
N ILE A 126 -0.35 -2.18 -5.23
CA ILE A 126 0.87 -2.31 -4.46
C ILE A 126 1.74 -3.31 -5.20
N ARG A 127 2.95 -2.90 -5.56
CA ARG A 127 3.90 -3.74 -6.31
C ARG A 127 5.26 -3.70 -5.65
N PHE A 128 6.05 -4.74 -5.88
CA PHE A 128 7.46 -4.73 -5.50
C PHE A 128 8.23 -3.66 -6.30
N THR A 129 9.21 -3.03 -5.66
CA THR A 129 10.05 -2.01 -6.30
C THR A 129 11.00 -2.60 -7.34
N LYS A 130 11.40 -3.86 -7.14
CA LYS A 130 12.14 -4.75 -8.04
C LYS A 130 11.51 -6.12 -7.94
#